data_AF-A0AAN8XAY1-F1
#
_entry.id   AF-A0AAN8XAY1-F1
#
_cell.length_a   1.000
_cell.length_b   1.000
_cell.length_c   1.000
_cell.angle_alpha   90.00
_cell.angle_beta   90.00
_cell.angle_gamma   90.00
#
_symmetry.space_group_name_H-M   'P 1'
#
loop_
_entity.id
_entity.type
_entity.pdbx_description
1 polymer ?
#
loop_
_entity_poly.entity_id
_entity_poly.type
_entity_poly.pdbx_seq_one_letter_code
_entity_poly.pdbx_strand_id
1 'polypeptide(L)'
;MLRRLRTAIFRGFRFLHWHLFTVLIFVGFSITVEAVGEYTTNCSSLLPGQYLCNDLNIDPHTQQPRGCTEAGRAKVICTSASGIVCSETNNGTFEREISCKYTNGYSYETALLLSVFLGMFGVDRIYLGYYAIGLAKFCTLGFLFLGQLIDIILIATQTVGPSDGSYYVISYYGAGIEIIRMDNMTFRKPQDDWGVPGHTLKDEN
;
A
#
# COMPACT_ATOMS: atom_id res chain seq x y z
N MET A 1 21.77 30.13 -74.83
CA MET A 1 22.02 29.00 -73.91
C MET A 1 22.28 29.39 -72.44
N LEU A 2 22.62 30.65 -72.10
CA LEU A 2 23.05 31.02 -70.73
C LEU A 2 21.96 31.33 -69.68
N ARG A 3 20.67 31.44 -70.05
CA ARG A 3 19.60 31.80 -69.08
C ARG A 3 18.98 30.61 -68.33
N ARG A 4 19.15 29.36 -68.81
CA ARG A 4 18.62 28.15 -68.15
C ARG A 4 19.54 27.55 -67.07
N LEU A 5 20.83 27.90 -67.03
CA LEU A 5 21.75 27.43 -65.98
C LEU A 5 21.63 28.21 -64.65
N ARG A 6 21.26 29.50 -64.70
CA ARG A 6 21.17 30.33 -63.49
C ARG A 6 20.04 29.93 -62.55
N THR A 7 18.91 29.43 -63.07
CA THR A 7 17.75 29.03 -62.26
C THR A 7 17.91 27.66 -61.61
N ALA A 8 18.68 26.73 -62.18
CA ALA A 8 18.97 25.42 -61.58
C ALA A 8 19.90 25.54 -60.36
N ILE A 9 20.92 26.41 -60.45
CA ILE A 9 21.88 26.68 -59.35
C ILE A 9 21.17 27.34 -58.16
N PHE A 10 20.26 28.30 -58.41
CA PHE A 10 19.52 29.01 -57.37
C PHE A 10 18.51 28.11 -56.62
N ARG A 11 17.97 27.08 -57.30
CA ARG A 11 17.01 26.12 -56.74
C ARG A 11 17.70 25.04 -55.91
N GLY A 12 18.90 24.61 -56.32
CA GLY A 12 19.77 23.72 -55.52
C GLY A 12 20.33 24.39 -54.26
N PHE A 13 20.69 25.68 -54.33
CA PHE A 13 21.20 26.43 -53.17
C PHE A 13 20.14 26.64 -52.09
N ARG A 14 18.87 26.89 -52.47
CA ARG A 14 17.73 26.98 -51.53
C ARG A 14 17.36 25.64 -50.90
N PHE A 15 17.52 24.52 -51.62
CA PHE A 15 17.25 23.18 -51.11
C PHE A 15 18.33 22.73 -50.10
N LEU A 16 19.60 22.98 -50.41
CA LEU A 16 20.72 22.68 -49.52
C LEU A 16 20.69 23.53 -48.24
N HIS A 17 20.34 24.81 -48.34
CA HIS A 17 20.21 25.69 -47.19
C HIS A 17 19.01 25.32 -46.30
N TRP A 18 17.87 24.92 -46.89
CA TRP A 18 16.71 24.41 -46.14
C TRP A 18 17.07 23.12 -45.41
N HIS A 19 17.73 22.16 -46.07
CA HIS A 19 18.16 20.91 -45.43
C HIS A 19 19.17 21.15 -44.31
N LEU A 20 20.16 22.02 -44.53
CA LEU A 20 21.11 22.43 -43.49
C LEU A 20 20.40 23.09 -42.31
N PHE A 21 19.38 23.92 -42.56
CA PHE A 21 18.61 24.58 -41.50
C PHE A 21 17.73 23.59 -40.73
N THR A 22 17.09 22.63 -41.40
CA THR A 22 16.32 21.56 -40.74
C THR A 22 17.21 20.60 -39.97
N VAL A 23 18.41 20.29 -40.48
CA VAL A 23 19.41 19.47 -39.76
C VAL A 23 19.95 20.24 -38.56
N LEU A 24 20.24 21.55 -38.69
CA LEU A 24 20.64 22.40 -37.57
C LEU A 24 19.55 22.49 -36.50
N ILE A 25 18.28 22.60 -36.88
CA ILE A 25 17.15 22.58 -35.94
C ILE A 25 17.01 21.20 -35.27
N PHE A 26 17.14 20.10 -36.02
CA PHE A 26 17.02 18.74 -35.47
C PHE A 26 18.18 18.38 -34.53
N VAL A 27 19.40 18.81 -34.87
CA VAL A 27 20.59 18.68 -34.02
C VAL A 27 20.48 19.59 -32.80
N GLY A 28 20.00 20.82 -32.95
CA GLY A 28 19.75 21.75 -31.84
C GLY A 28 18.68 21.24 -30.87
N PHE A 29 17.62 20.61 -31.38
CA PHE A 29 16.53 20.04 -30.58
C PHE A 29 16.94 18.77 -29.81
N SER A 30 17.92 18.02 -30.33
CA SER A 30 18.44 16.83 -29.64
C SER A 30 19.36 17.18 -28.45
N ILE A 31 19.88 18.40 -28.37
CA ILE A 31 20.84 18.82 -27.33
C ILE A 31 20.14 19.26 -26.02
N THR A 32 18.84 19.58 -26.05
CA THR A 32 18.10 20.00 -24.84
C THR A 32 17.21 18.88 -24.31
N VAL A 33 17.81 17.74 -23.97
CA VAL A 33 17.19 16.80 -23.01
C VAL A 33 17.70 17.21 -21.63
N GLU A 34 16.85 17.86 -20.84
CA GLU A 34 17.15 18.13 -19.43
C GLU A 34 17.37 16.79 -18.72
N ALA A 35 18.55 16.62 -18.12
CA ALA A 35 18.82 15.51 -17.24
C ALA A 35 17.88 15.60 -16.03
N VAL A 36 17.12 14.54 -15.76
CA VAL A 36 16.37 14.40 -14.50
C VAL A 36 17.41 14.46 -13.37
N GLY A 37 17.41 15.56 -12.61
CA GLY A 37 18.35 15.77 -11.53
C GLY A 37 18.11 14.77 -10.41
N GLU A 38 19.12 13.96 -10.12
CA GLU A 38 19.10 13.02 -9.01
C GLU A 38 19.30 13.80 -7.69
N TYR A 39 18.32 13.73 -6.79
CA TYR A 39 18.31 14.47 -5.53
C TYR A 39 18.62 13.54 -4.36
N THR A 40 19.78 13.75 -3.72
CA THR A 40 20.25 12.91 -2.61
C THR A 40 19.74 13.42 -1.26
N THR A 41 19.00 12.61 -0.51
CA THR A 41 18.48 12.94 0.84
C THR A 41 18.47 11.75 1.80
N ASN A 42 18.20 12.02 3.09
CA ASN A 42 17.97 10.97 4.08
C ASN A 42 16.57 10.37 3.89
N CYS A 43 16.49 9.09 3.53
CA CYS A 43 15.21 8.45 3.22
C CYS A 43 14.32 8.23 4.45
N SER A 44 14.91 8.25 5.64
CA SER A 44 14.19 8.24 6.92
C SER A 44 13.19 9.40 7.07
N SER A 45 13.47 10.58 6.48
CA SER A 45 12.63 11.79 6.57
C SER A 45 11.61 11.97 5.43
N LEU A 46 11.48 11.01 4.51
CA LEU A 46 10.54 11.12 3.39
C LEU A 46 9.08 11.12 3.87
N LEU A 47 8.29 12.05 3.30
CA LEU A 47 6.86 12.21 3.56
C LEU A 47 6.05 11.09 2.86
N PRO A 48 4.84 10.76 3.36
CA PRO A 48 3.92 9.86 2.65
C PRO A 48 3.71 10.31 1.20
N GLY A 49 3.85 9.40 0.24
CA GLY A 49 3.79 9.70 -1.20
C GLY A 49 5.13 9.91 -1.88
N GLN A 50 6.23 10.13 -1.14
CA GLN A 50 7.59 10.20 -1.69
C GLN A 50 8.32 8.85 -1.70
N TYR A 51 7.66 7.79 -1.23
CA TYR A 51 8.19 6.43 -1.15
C TYR A 51 7.05 5.42 -1.24
N LEU A 52 7.39 4.17 -1.53
CA LEU A 52 6.49 3.05 -1.72
C LEU A 52 7.08 1.78 -1.09
N CYS A 53 6.28 0.99 -0.39
CA CYS A 53 6.71 -0.24 0.28
C CYS A 53 5.84 -1.42 -0.19
N ASN A 54 5.93 -1.77 -1.47
CA ASN A 54 5.07 -2.80 -2.06
C ASN A 54 5.63 -4.21 -1.95
N ASP A 55 6.95 -4.36 -1.83
CA ASP A 55 7.64 -5.66 -1.84
C ASP A 55 7.72 -6.23 -0.42
N LEU A 56 6.58 -6.69 0.07
CA LEU A 56 6.46 -7.33 1.37
C LEU A 56 6.75 -8.83 1.27
N ASN A 57 7.69 -9.32 2.08
CA ASN A 57 7.87 -10.76 2.28
C ASN A 57 6.84 -11.27 3.29
N ILE A 58 5.70 -11.75 2.79
CA ILE A 58 4.58 -12.22 3.60
C ILE A 58 4.85 -13.66 4.06
N ASP A 59 4.68 -13.92 5.35
CA ASP A 59 4.74 -15.27 5.90
C ASP A 59 3.46 -16.05 5.55
N PRO A 60 3.55 -17.25 4.95
CA PRO A 60 2.38 -18.03 4.55
C PRO A 60 1.53 -18.51 5.74
N HIS A 61 2.08 -18.61 6.95
CA HIS A 61 1.33 -19.05 8.13
C HIS A 61 0.60 -17.92 8.82
N THR A 62 1.18 -16.73 8.91
CA THR A 62 0.57 -15.60 9.62
C THR A 62 -0.19 -14.65 8.70
N GLN A 63 0.09 -14.71 7.38
CA GLN A 63 -0.43 -13.76 6.39
C GLN A 63 -0.04 -12.31 6.72
N GLN A 64 1.12 -12.13 7.36
CA GLN A 64 1.69 -10.84 7.76
C GLN A 64 3.14 -10.71 7.28
N PRO A 65 3.71 -9.49 7.21
CA PRO A 65 5.13 -9.32 6.91
C PRO A 65 6.00 -10.13 7.88
N ARG A 66 7.01 -10.82 7.36
CA ARG A 66 7.98 -11.56 8.19
C ARG A 66 8.65 -10.62 9.19
N GLY A 67 8.78 -11.09 10.43
CA GLY A 67 9.38 -10.30 11.51
C GLY A 67 8.42 -9.27 12.15
N CYS A 68 7.11 -9.44 12.02
CA CYS A 68 6.14 -8.67 12.80
C CYS A 68 6.32 -8.93 14.30
N THR A 69 6.64 -7.87 15.05
CA THR A 69 6.87 -7.91 16.50
C THR A 69 5.57 -7.72 17.29
N GLU A 70 5.56 -8.09 18.58
CA GLU A 70 4.40 -7.89 19.47
C GLU A 70 3.99 -6.41 19.60
N ALA A 71 4.91 -5.48 19.34
CA ALA A 71 4.65 -4.05 19.26
C ALA A 71 3.83 -3.63 18.01
N GLY A 72 3.49 -4.56 17.12
CA GLY A 72 2.77 -4.30 15.88
C GLY A 72 3.62 -3.59 14.83
N ARG A 73 4.92 -3.83 14.84
CA ARG A 73 5.90 -3.23 13.91
C ARG A 73 6.67 -4.32 13.17
N ALA A 74 6.83 -4.14 11.86
CA ALA A 74 7.67 -4.98 11.00
C ALA A 74 8.62 -4.12 10.19
N LYS A 75 9.87 -4.57 10.06
CA LYS A 75 10.87 -3.92 9.19
C LYS A 75 10.72 -4.43 7.77
N VAL A 76 10.56 -3.52 6.83
CA VAL A 76 10.37 -3.83 5.40
C VAL A 76 11.25 -2.95 4.54
N ILE A 77 11.50 -3.41 3.33
CA ILE A 77 12.26 -2.68 2.33
C ILE A 77 11.28 -1.80 1.54
N CYS A 78 11.61 -0.53 1.40
CA CYS A 78 10.84 0.46 0.68
C CYS A 78 11.70 1.09 -0.43
N THR A 79 11.05 1.58 -1.47
CA THR A 79 11.65 2.29 -2.59
C THR A 79 11.22 3.75 -2.59
N SER A 80 12.14 4.69 -2.82
CA SER A 80 11.85 6.11 -3.01
C SER A 80 11.17 6.39 -4.35
N ALA A 81 10.52 7.54 -4.45
CA ALA A 81 9.99 8.04 -5.73
C ALA A 81 11.14 8.32 -6.72
N SER A 82 10.83 8.29 -8.01
CA SER A 82 11.80 8.49 -9.09
C SER A 82 12.56 9.82 -8.92
N GLY A 83 13.90 9.76 -9.04
CA GLY A 83 14.78 10.92 -8.90
C GLY A 83 15.24 11.24 -7.48
N ILE A 84 14.80 10.49 -6.46
CA ILE A 84 15.26 10.63 -5.07
C ILE A 84 16.21 9.47 -4.72
N VAL A 85 17.44 9.78 -4.32
CA VAL A 85 18.43 8.79 -3.88
C VAL A 85 18.68 8.92 -2.38
N CYS A 86 18.71 7.78 -1.69
CA CYS A 86 19.00 7.71 -0.28
C CYS A 86 20.51 7.84 -0.03
N SER A 87 20.92 8.81 0.79
CA SER A 87 22.33 8.99 1.20
C SER A 87 22.92 7.75 1.89
N GLU A 88 22.10 7.01 2.63
CA GLU A 88 22.51 5.82 3.40
C GLU A 88 22.88 4.62 2.50
N THR A 89 22.16 4.43 1.39
CA THR A 89 22.27 3.25 0.53
C THR A 89 22.84 3.58 -0.86
N ASN A 90 23.00 4.87 -1.18
CA ASN A 90 23.33 5.39 -2.52
C ASN A 90 22.46 4.81 -3.64
N ASN A 91 21.23 4.44 -3.28
CA ASN A 91 20.22 3.88 -4.16
C ASN A 91 18.85 4.36 -3.68
N GLY A 92 17.78 4.06 -4.41
CA GLY A 92 16.41 4.38 -4.02
C GLY A 92 15.81 3.45 -2.95
N THR A 93 16.53 2.43 -2.48
CA THR A 93 16.01 1.43 -1.54
C THR A 93 16.43 1.72 -0.10
N PHE A 94 15.52 1.60 0.87
CA PHE A 94 15.80 1.80 2.29
C PHE A 94 14.90 0.94 3.19
N GLU A 95 15.31 0.69 4.43
CA GLU A 95 14.49 -0.04 5.42
C GLU A 95 13.62 0.92 6.24
N ARG A 96 12.35 0.54 6.46
CA ARG A 96 11.43 1.30 7.30
C ARG A 96 10.52 0.37 8.09
N GLU A 97 10.12 0.83 9.28
CA GLU A 97 9.15 0.14 10.11
C GLU A 97 7.72 0.49 9.70
N ILE A 98 6.97 -0.52 9.26
CA ILE A 98 5.54 -0.40 8.96
C ILE A 98 4.69 -1.05 10.05
N SER A 99 3.42 -0.65 10.11
CA SER A 99 2.43 -1.26 11.00
C SER A 99 2.07 -2.66 10.51
N CYS A 100 1.97 -3.62 11.45
CA CYS A 100 1.56 -5.00 11.17
C CYS A 100 0.70 -5.55 12.33
N LYS A 101 -0.05 -6.62 12.06
CA LYS A 101 -0.90 -7.28 13.06
C LYS A 101 -0.16 -8.51 13.59
N TYR A 102 0.37 -8.46 14.81
CA TYR A 102 1.03 -9.62 15.40
C TYR A 102 0.01 -10.74 15.71
N THR A 103 0.32 -11.96 15.32
CA THR A 103 -0.55 -13.13 15.49
C THR A 103 0.16 -14.23 16.27
N ASN A 104 -0.55 -14.88 17.20
CA ASN A 104 -0.01 -16.03 17.96
C ASN A 104 -0.50 -17.40 17.41
N GLY A 105 -1.07 -17.44 16.20
CA GLY A 105 -1.52 -18.68 15.55
C GLY A 105 -3.01 -19.03 15.75
N TYR A 106 -3.77 -18.18 16.44
CA TYR A 106 -5.24 -18.33 16.50
C TYR A 106 -5.84 -18.04 15.13
N SER A 107 -6.49 -19.04 14.53
CA SER A 107 -7.09 -18.93 13.20
C SER A 107 -8.53 -18.45 13.30
N TYR A 108 -8.86 -17.38 12.56
CA TYR A 108 -10.20 -16.81 12.55
C TYR A 108 -11.27 -17.81 12.07
N GLU A 109 -10.98 -18.53 10.98
CA GLU A 109 -11.91 -19.49 10.39
C GLU A 109 -12.22 -20.63 11.37
N THR A 110 -11.21 -21.14 12.06
CA THR A 110 -11.37 -22.18 13.09
C THR A 110 -12.20 -21.67 14.27
N ALA A 111 -11.92 -20.46 14.75
CA ALA A 111 -12.69 -19.84 15.84
C ALA A 111 -14.18 -19.70 15.48
N LEU A 112 -14.47 -19.22 14.27
CA LEU A 112 -15.83 -19.05 13.78
C LEU A 112 -16.53 -20.40 13.59
N LEU A 113 -15.84 -21.40 13.02
CA LEU A 113 -16.36 -22.76 12.86
C LEU A 113 -16.69 -23.39 14.22
N LEU A 114 -15.78 -23.27 15.19
CA LEU A 114 -16.01 -23.75 16.56
C LEU A 114 -17.19 -23.04 17.22
N SER A 115 -17.42 -21.77 16.95
CA SER A 115 -18.57 -21.03 17.48
C SER A 115 -19.90 -21.50 16.88
N VAL A 116 -19.92 -21.76 15.57
CA VAL A 116 -21.11 -22.26 14.87
C VAL A 116 -21.46 -23.70 15.26
N PHE A 117 -20.47 -24.60 15.39
CA PHE A 117 -20.74 -26.02 15.63
C PHE A 117 -20.66 -26.41 17.12
N LEU A 118 -19.73 -25.85 17.89
CA LEU A 118 -19.48 -26.18 19.29
C LEU A 118 -19.73 -24.99 20.25
N GLY A 119 -20.40 -23.93 19.79
CA GLY A 119 -20.68 -22.74 20.62
C GLY A 119 -21.57 -23.02 21.83
N MET A 120 -22.50 -23.98 21.75
CA MET A 120 -23.31 -24.39 22.92
C MET A 120 -22.46 -24.95 24.07
N PHE A 121 -21.31 -25.55 23.77
CA PHE A 121 -20.36 -26.04 24.77
C PHE A 121 -19.32 -24.99 25.17
N GLY A 122 -19.29 -23.82 24.51
CA GLY A 122 -18.32 -22.76 24.77
C GLY A 122 -16.88 -23.06 24.35
N VAL A 123 -16.68 -24.04 23.45
CA VAL A 123 -15.34 -24.46 23.00
C VAL A 123 -14.62 -23.36 22.21
N ASP A 124 -15.37 -22.53 21.50
CA ASP A 124 -14.87 -21.34 20.82
C ASP A 124 -14.20 -20.36 21.79
N ARG A 125 -14.79 -20.09 22.96
CA ARG A 125 -14.18 -19.24 23.99
C ARG A 125 -12.95 -19.87 24.62
N ILE A 126 -12.97 -21.19 24.81
CA ILE A 126 -11.80 -21.93 25.30
C ILE A 126 -10.65 -21.86 24.28
N TYR A 127 -10.95 -21.99 22.98
CA TYR A 127 -9.97 -21.87 21.91
C TYR A 127 -9.27 -20.51 21.90
N LEU A 128 -9.98 -19.42 22.20
CA LEU A 128 -9.42 -18.07 22.30
C LEU A 128 -8.66 -17.80 23.62
N GLY A 129 -8.62 -18.76 24.56
CA GLY A 129 -8.00 -18.61 25.87
C GLY A 129 -8.93 -18.11 27.00
N TYR A 130 -10.23 -17.92 26.73
CA TYR A 130 -11.24 -17.53 27.73
C TYR A 130 -11.84 -18.75 28.45
N TYR A 131 -11.00 -19.48 29.19
CA TYR A 131 -11.38 -20.73 29.87
C TYR A 131 -12.56 -20.59 30.84
N ALA A 132 -12.59 -19.54 31.66
CA ALA A 132 -13.63 -19.34 32.67
C ALA A 132 -15.02 -19.15 32.05
N ILE A 133 -15.11 -18.33 31.00
CA ILE A 133 -16.37 -18.04 30.29
C ILE A 133 -16.82 -19.27 29.49
N GLY A 134 -15.88 -19.98 28.86
CA GLY A 134 -16.17 -21.23 28.16
C GLY A 134 -16.73 -22.30 29.09
N LEU A 135 -16.12 -22.52 30.26
CA LEU A 135 -16.61 -23.49 31.24
C LEU A 135 -17.96 -23.08 31.84
N ALA A 136 -18.18 -21.78 32.08
CA ALA A 136 -19.47 -21.29 32.53
C ALA A 136 -20.59 -21.62 31.52
N LYS A 137 -20.32 -21.54 30.21
CA LYS A 137 -21.26 -21.92 29.15
C LYS A 137 -21.49 -23.42 29.12
N PHE A 138 -20.45 -24.21 29.29
CA PHE A 138 -20.55 -25.66 29.39
C PHE A 138 -21.47 -26.09 30.55
N CYS A 139 -21.27 -25.52 31.74
CA CYS A 139 -22.09 -25.84 32.93
C CYS A 139 -23.55 -25.36 32.81
N THR A 140 -23.80 -24.31 32.04
CA THR A 140 -25.15 -23.75 31.81
C THR A 140 -25.83 -24.32 30.56
N LEU A 141 -25.25 -25.36 29.94
CA LEU A 141 -25.71 -25.98 28.70
C LEU A 141 -25.97 -24.95 27.57
N GLY A 142 -25.16 -23.90 27.51
CA GLY A 142 -25.17 -22.95 26.39
C GLY A 142 -26.36 -21.97 26.35
N PHE A 143 -27.06 -21.76 27.48
CA PHE A 143 -28.10 -20.72 27.63
C PHE A 143 -29.16 -20.70 26.50
N LEU A 144 -29.65 -21.89 26.11
CA LEU A 144 -30.73 -22.06 25.12
C LEU A 144 -30.49 -21.28 23.82
N PHE A 145 -29.34 -21.49 23.16
CA PHE A 145 -29.00 -20.95 21.84
C PHE A 145 -28.64 -19.45 21.80
N LEU A 146 -29.13 -18.64 22.73
CA LEU A 146 -28.85 -17.19 22.76
C LEU A 146 -27.37 -16.89 23.01
N GLY A 147 -26.73 -17.65 23.90
CA GLY A 147 -25.29 -17.53 24.16
C GLY A 147 -24.47 -17.80 22.91
N GLN A 148 -24.80 -18.87 22.18
CA GLN A 148 -24.17 -19.23 20.92
C GLN A 148 -24.36 -18.14 19.84
N LEU A 149 -25.57 -17.59 19.69
CA LEU A 149 -25.82 -16.52 18.73
C LEU A 149 -24.97 -15.27 19.02
N ILE A 150 -24.86 -14.89 20.30
CA ILE A 150 -24.04 -13.76 20.74
C ILE A 150 -22.57 -14.04 20.41
N ASP A 151 -22.05 -15.24 20.69
CA ASP A 151 -20.65 -15.57 20.40
C ASP A 151 -20.32 -15.53 18.91
N ILE A 152 -21.20 -16.06 18.07
CA ILE A 152 -21.06 -16.00 16.61
C ILE A 152 -20.95 -14.54 16.17
N ILE A 153 -21.83 -13.66 16.67
CA ILE A 153 -21.79 -12.24 16.33
C ILE A 153 -20.47 -11.61 16.79
N LEU A 154 -20.07 -11.80 18.05
CA LEU A 154 -18.87 -11.16 18.58
C LEU A 154 -17.59 -11.61 17.86
N ILE A 155 -17.48 -12.90 17.51
CA ILE A 155 -16.34 -13.42 16.75
C ILE A 155 -16.41 -12.94 15.30
N ALA A 156 -17.58 -12.99 14.65
CA ALA A 156 -17.74 -12.56 13.26
C ALA A 156 -17.44 -11.06 13.05
N THR A 157 -17.81 -10.21 14.01
CA THR A 157 -17.48 -8.77 13.99
C THR A 157 -16.05 -8.48 14.43
N GLN A 158 -15.24 -9.51 14.73
CA GLN A 158 -13.87 -9.40 15.24
C GLN A 158 -13.74 -8.44 16.44
N THR A 159 -14.83 -8.29 17.20
CA THR A 159 -14.86 -7.42 18.39
C THR A 159 -14.15 -8.10 19.56
N VAL A 160 -14.21 -9.44 19.61
CA VAL A 160 -13.44 -10.26 20.53
C VAL A 160 -12.27 -10.89 19.80
N GLY A 161 -11.05 -10.56 20.23
CA GLY A 161 -9.83 -11.22 19.81
C GLY A 161 -9.41 -12.32 20.79
N PRO A 162 -8.31 -13.04 20.50
CA PRO A 162 -7.62 -13.90 21.45
C PRO A 162 -7.34 -13.19 22.80
N SER A 163 -7.31 -13.95 23.90
CA SER A 163 -7.04 -13.42 25.25
C SER A 163 -5.67 -12.75 25.37
N ASP A 164 -4.73 -13.14 24.51
CA ASP A 164 -3.34 -12.69 24.55
C ASP A 164 -3.15 -11.30 23.93
N GLY A 165 -4.22 -10.69 23.40
CA GLY A 165 -4.18 -9.38 22.73
C GLY A 165 -3.57 -9.42 21.32
N SER A 166 -3.19 -10.61 20.84
CA SER A 166 -2.79 -10.82 19.44
C SER A 166 -3.98 -10.75 18.48
N TYR A 167 -3.70 -10.61 17.20
CA TYR A 167 -4.71 -10.64 16.14
C TYR A 167 -4.95 -12.07 15.64
N TYR A 168 -6.11 -12.29 15.04
CA TYR A 168 -6.37 -13.52 14.31
C TYR A 168 -5.48 -13.64 13.08
N VAL A 169 -5.05 -14.86 12.79
CA VAL A 169 -4.59 -15.25 11.46
C VAL A 169 -5.81 -15.31 10.55
N ILE A 170 -5.80 -14.49 9.50
CA ILE A 170 -6.87 -14.40 8.51
C ILE A 170 -6.23 -14.68 7.15
N SER A 171 -6.78 -15.64 6.42
CA SER A 171 -6.38 -15.98 5.04
C SER A 171 -6.42 -14.76 4.13
N TYR A 172 -5.61 -14.74 3.06
CA TYR A 172 -5.60 -13.65 2.07
C TYR A 172 -6.99 -13.29 1.51
N TYR A 173 -7.88 -14.29 1.36
CA TYR A 173 -9.27 -14.09 0.91
C TYR A 173 -10.29 -14.04 2.05
N GLY A 174 -9.83 -13.94 3.30
CA GLY A 174 -10.67 -13.92 4.50
C GLY A 174 -11.31 -12.56 4.76
N ALA A 175 -12.33 -12.55 5.62
CA ALA A 175 -13.06 -11.34 5.99
C ALA A 175 -12.34 -10.54 7.10
N GLY A 176 -11.17 -9.97 6.79
CA GLY A 176 -10.45 -9.10 7.73
C GLY A 176 -11.11 -7.72 7.88
N ILE A 177 -11.31 -7.26 9.11
CA ILE A 177 -11.82 -5.91 9.39
C ILE A 177 -10.66 -5.03 9.86
N GLU A 178 -10.54 -3.83 9.28
CA GLU A 178 -9.60 -2.81 9.72
C GLU A 178 -10.32 -1.47 9.88
N ILE A 179 -10.20 -0.88 11.07
CA ILE A 179 -10.78 0.42 11.35
C ILE A 179 -9.75 1.48 10.98
N ILE A 180 -9.93 2.10 9.81
CA ILE A 180 -9.09 3.22 9.38
C ILE A 180 -9.42 4.44 10.25
N ARG A 181 -8.42 4.93 10.99
CA ARG A 181 -8.50 6.16 11.78
C ARG A 181 -7.68 7.25 11.11
N MET A 182 -8.17 8.49 11.21
CA MET A 182 -7.43 9.65 10.75
C MET A 182 -6.33 9.98 11.74
N ASP A 183 -5.11 10.11 11.26
CA ASP A 183 -3.96 10.61 12.02
C ASP A 183 -3.39 11.87 11.36
N ASN A 184 -2.33 12.44 11.94
CA ASN A 184 -1.65 13.63 11.41
C ASN A 184 -0.90 13.36 10.09
N MET A 185 -0.70 12.10 9.73
CA MET A 185 -0.04 11.67 8.49
C MET A 185 -1.05 11.27 7.41
N THR A 186 -2.35 11.29 7.73
CA THR A 186 -3.44 10.92 6.83
C THR A 186 -3.81 12.12 5.98
N PHE A 187 -3.58 12.02 4.68
CA PHE A 187 -4.02 13.02 3.71
C PHE A 187 -5.37 12.64 3.12
N ARG A 188 -6.36 13.54 3.19
CA ARG A 188 -7.63 13.36 2.46
C ARG A 188 -7.42 13.81 1.03
N LYS A 189 -7.42 12.88 0.08
CA LYS A 189 -7.48 13.24 -1.34
C LYS A 189 -8.80 13.99 -1.58
N PRO A 190 -8.79 15.22 -2.13
CA PRO A 190 -10.02 15.86 -2.57
C PRO A 190 -10.70 14.96 -3.61
N GLN A 191 -12.03 14.96 -3.63
CA GLN A 191 -12.78 14.20 -4.61
C GLN A 191 -12.58 14.87 -5.97
N ASP A 192 -12.00 14.15 -6.93
CA ASP A 192 -11.87 14.68 -8.29
C ASP A 192 -13.28 14.86 -8.88
N ASP A 193 -13.67 16.10 -9.17
CA ASP A 193 -14.97 16.46 -9.72
C ASP A 193 -15.03 16.04 -11.21
N TRP A 194 -15.33 14.77 -11.46
CA TRP A 194 -15.45 14.20 -12.82
C TRP A 194 -16.73 14.64 -13.56
N GLY A 195 -17.17 15.89 -13.38
CA GLY A 195 -18.39 16.39 -14.00
C GLY A 195 -18.71 17.87 -13.77
N VAL A 196 -17.79 18.65 -13.22
CA VAL A 196 -18.01 20.08 -12.99
C VAL A 196 -17.10 20.87 -13.95
N PRO A 197 -17.62 21.41 -15.07
CA PRO A 197 -16.83 22.31 -15.90
C PRO A 197 -16.67 23.64 -15.15
N GLY A 198 -15.55 23.85 -14.45
CA GLY A 198 -15.33 25.18 -13.87
C GLY A 198 -14.29 25.40 -12.77
N HIS A 199 -13.49 24.43 -12.33
CA HIS A 199 -12.43 24.70 -11.35
C HIS A 199 -11.06 24.18 -11.81
N THR A 200 -10.43 24.94 -12.70
CA THR A 200 -8.96 24.96 -12.78
C THR A 200 -8.42 25.37 -11.43
N LEU A 201 -7.64 24.46 -10.82
CA LEU A 201 -6.81 24.71 -9.65
C LEU A 201 -5.95 25.95 -9.93
N LYS A 202 -6.25 27.05 -9.23
CA LYS A 202 -5.27 28.11 -9.01
C LYS A 202 -4.37 27.61 -7.90
N ASP A 203 -3.23 27.06 -8.28
CA ASP A 203 -2.09 26.95 -7.38
C ASP A 203 -1.60 28.40 -7.16
N GLU A 204 -2.09 29.02 -6.09
CA GLU A 204 -1.74 30.40 -5.72
C GLU A 204 -0.44 30.37 -4.89
N ASN A 205 0.62 30.86 -5.56
CA ASN A 205 1.80 31.58 -5.07
C ASN A 205 2.25 31.40 -3.60
#